data_AF-A0A941DQ83-F1
#
_entry.id   AF-A0A941DQ83-F1
#
_cell.length_a   1.000
_cell.length_b   1.000
_cell.length_c   1.000
_cell.angle_alpha   90.00
_cell.angle_beta   90.00
_cell.angle_gamma   90.00
#
_symmetry.space_group_name_H-M   'P 1'
#
loop_
_entity.id
_entity.type
_entity.pdbx_description
1 polymer ?
#
loop_
_entity_poly.entity_id
_entity_poly.type
_entity_poly.pdbx_seq_one_letter_code
_entity_poly.pdbx_strand_id
1 'polypeptide(L)' 'MSKNLLREGIEEVKRYYIKKLQKAGVLENDSDLEALTLSELQRMVEFYQL' A
#
# COMPACT_ATOMS: atom_id res chain seq x y z
N MET A 1 -2.57 -27.50 -0.52
CA MET A 1 -3.07 -26.18 -0.06
C MET A 1 -3.21 -25.29 -1.28
N SER A 2 -4.42 -24.83 -1.61
CA SER A 2 -4.62 -23.91 -2.73
C SER A 2 -4.11 -22.53 -2.31
N LYS A 3 -3.10 -22.00 -3.01
CA LYS A 3 -2.67 -20.61 -2.81
C LYS A 3 -3.81 -19.69 -3.20
N ASN A 4 -4.18 -18.76 -2.33
CA ASN A 4 -5.19 -17.77 -2.65
C ASN A 4 -4.54 -16.65 -3.46
N LEU A 5 -4.50 -16.84 -4.79
CA LEU A 5 -3.89 -15.91 -5.74
C LEU A 5 -4.49 -14.49 -5.65
N LEU A 6 -5.78 -14.38 -5.32
CA LEU A 6 -6.43 -13.09 -5.13
C LEU A 6 -5.84 -12.35 -3.92
N ARG A 7 -5.64 -13.05 -2.82
CA ARG A 7 -5.03 -12.47 -1.62
C ARG A 7 -3.59 -12.03 -1.89
N GLU A 8 -2.82 -12.88 -2.57
CA GLU A 8 -1.43 -12.55 -2.94
C GLU A 8 -1.36 -11.29 -3.83
N GLY A 9 -2.24 -11.18 -4.84
CA GLY A 9 -2.31 -9.99 -5.68
C GLY A 9 -2.70 -8.72 -4.92
N ILE A 10 -3.65 -8.81 -3.98
CA ILE A 10 -4.04 -7.66 -3.14
C ILE A 10 -2.86 -7.19 -2.29
N GLU A 11 -2.14 -8.12 -1.65
CA GLU A 11 -0.97 -7.80 -0.82
C GLU A 11 0.17 -7.20 -1.65
N GLU A 12 0.37 -7.66 -2.88
CA GLU A 12 1.37 -7.10 -3.79
C GLU A 12 1.08 -5.64 -4.13
N VAL A 13 -0.18 -5.32 -4.46
CA VAL A 13 -0.57 -3.93 -4.77
C VAL A 13 -0.51 -3.05 -3.52
N LYS A 14 -0.89 -3.55 -2.33
CA LYS A 14 -0.70 -2.82 -1.07
C LYS A 14 0.77 -2.44 -0.89
N ARG A 15 1.69 -3.40 -1.01
CA ARG A 15 3.13 -3.17 -0.88
C ARG A 15 3.66 -2.17 -1.91
N TYR A 16 3.12 -2.18 -3.13
CA TYR A 16 3.47 -1.20 -4.15
C TYR A 16 3.15 0.23 -3.71
N TYR A 17 1.93 0.49 -3.23
CA TYR A 17 1.53 1.82 -2.77
C TYR A 17 2.26 2.26 -1.50
N ILE A 18 2.46 1.35 -0.54
CA ILE A 18 3.25 1.63 0.67
C ILE A 18 4.65 2.09 0.28
N LYS A 19 5.33 1.39 -0.62
CA LYS A 19 6.66 1.78 -1.10
C LYS A 19 6.68 3.13 -1.80
N LYS A 20 5.65 3.46 -2.58
CA LYS A 20 5.53 4.80 -3.20
C LYS A 20 5.44 5.89 -2.13
N LEU A 21 4.58 5.70 -1.13
CA LEU A 21 4.35 6.65 -0.04
C LEU A 21 5.59 6.81 0.85
N GLN A 22 6.29 5.71 1.16
CA GLN A 22 7.56 5.73 1.88
C GLN A 22 8.63 6.52 1.14
N LYS A 23 8.78 6.29 -0.17
CA LYS A 23 9.75 7.02 -0.99
C LYS A 23 9.47 8.51 -1.06
N ALA A 24 8.20 8.90 -0.95
CA ALA A 24 7.78 10.29 -0.91
C ALA A 24 7.85 10.91 0.49
N GLY A 25 8.21 10.15 1.53
CA GLY A 25 8.31 10.63 2.91
C GLY A 25 6.95 11.02 3.52
N VAL A 26 5.86 10.41 3.03
CA VAL A 26 4.49 10.80 3.43
C VAL A 26 4.18 10.41 4.88
N LEU A 27 4.71 9.29 5.37
CA LEU A 27 4.60 8.86 6.77
C LEU A 27 5.99 8.43 7.28
N GLU A 28 6.26 8.74 8.55
CA GLU A 28 7.54 8.43 9.21
C GLU A 28 7.63 6.98 9.70
N ASN A 29 6.49 6.30 9.91
CA ASN A 29 6.44 4.93 10.41
C ASN A 29 5.71 3.98 9.44
N ASP A 30 6.36 2.86 9.13
CA ASP A 30 5.84 1.81 8.25
C ASP A 30 4.55 1.17 8.79
N SER A 31 4.42 1.07 10.12
CA SER A 31 3.25 0.53 10.80
C SER A 31 1.96 1.28 10.47
N ASP A 32 2.05 2.60 10.24
CA ASP A 32 0.89 3.44 9.92
C ASP A 32 0.41 3.17 8.49
N LEU A 33 1.33 2.87 7.56
CA LEU A 33 1.01 2.54 6.18
C LEU A 33 0.47 1.10 6.03
N GLU A 34 0.98 0.15 6.82
CA GLU A 34 0.53 -1.25 6.75
C GLU A 34 -0.91 -1.44 7.28
N ALA A 35 -1.32 -0.60 8.25
CA ALA A 35 -2.66 -0.59 8.82
C ALA A 35 -3.74 -0.13 7.81
N LEU A 36 -3.34 0.61 6.77
CA LEU A 36 -4.27 1.12 5.77
C LEU A 36 -4.79 0.02 4.84
N THR A 37 -6.03 0.18 4.41
CA THR A 37 -6.64 -0.62 3.35
C THR A 37 -6.03 -0.26 1.99
N LEU A 38 -6.22 -1.14 1.00
CA LEU A 38 -5.75 -0.89 -0.36
C LEU A 38 -6.31 0.41 -0.96
N SER A 39 -7.59 0.69 -0.73
CA SER A 39 -8.25 1.90 -1.24
C SER A 39 -7.75 3.17 -0.57
N GLU A 40 -7.40 3.12 0.71
CA GLU A 40 -6.81 4.27 1.42
C GLU A 40 -5.41 4.57 0.89
N LEU A 41 -4.58 3.54 0.72
CA LEU A 41 -3.26 3.66 0.12
C LEU A 41 -3.33 4.24 -1.30
N GLN A 42 -4.25 3.75 -2.12
CA GLN A 42 -4.48 4.28 -3.47
C GLN A 42 -4.86 5.77 -3.43
N ARG A 43 -5.82 6.15 -2.59
CA ARG A 43 -6.25 7.54 -2.44
C ARG A 43 -5.12 8.46 -2.02
N MET A 44 -4.24 8.00 -1.12
CA MET A 44 -3.07 8.78 -0.72
C MET A 44 -2.11 8.97 -1.88
N VAL A 45 -1.80 7.90 -2.63
CA VAL A 45 -0.93 7.98 -3.81
C VAL A 45 -1.50 8.95 -4.86
N GLU A 46 -2.81 8.89 -5.12
CA GLU A 46 -3.50 9.83 -6.00
C GLU A 46 -3.46 11.28 -5.48
N PHE A 47 -3.69 11.47 -4.17
CA PHE A 47 -3.66 12.78 -3.53
C PHE A 47 -2.28 13.46 -3.63
N TYR A 48 -1.20 12.69 -3.44
CA TYR A 48 0.17 13.18 -3.56
C TYR A 48 0.70 13.19 -5.01
N GLN A 49 -0.12 12.79 -5.99
CA GLN A 49 0.24 12.73 -7.42
C GLN A 49 1.48 11.86 -7.71
N LEU A 50 1.61 10.72 -7.02
CA LEU A 50 2.76 9.79 -7.09
C LEU A 50 2.53 8.60 -8.05
#